data_AF-A0A8C4F6C2-F1
#
_entry.id   AF-A0A8C4F6C2-F1
#
_cell.length_a   1.000
_cell.length_b   1.000
_cell.length_c   1.000
_cell.angle_alpha   90.00
_cell.angle_beta   90.00
_cell.angle_gamma   90.00
#
_symmetry.space_group_name_H-M   'P 1'
#
loop_
_entity.id
_entity.type
_entity.pdbx_description
1 polymer ?
#
loop_
_entity_poly.entity_id
_entity_poly.type
_entity_poly.pdbx_seq_one_letter_code
_entity_poly.pdbx_strand_id
1 'polypeptide(L)'
;MAEKEKRRSGATPPGMPEGKATKSDSDREFLSQAGVGELLRGAILKMVEARSDDPIGFLADHFCHLASVTETGTAGCSDGDQLNGPMSAGAQEQQHLNRALWHLRLAHHSQRSAFSNNVRVAYDLLNLTGPCRRSAEVPEGGVRGGLYTQTLQCLCSEGGVPASTSAPLLRRLHCQDHEAVPYDVFRHGVLTCAVFSDYIRQAQRLYAEVCCPDEGPASRALCLAVLGTLKEALETSQGCDAIRYLEASAKISPYKLAQAIAGAQTRGPGGDMDAKEFENAAAELFITRVKVLS
;
A
#
# COMPACT_ATOMS: atom_id res chain seq x y z
N MET A 1 78.49 6.26 29.61
CA MET A 1 77.39 5.78 30.48
C MET A 1 76.57 6.98 30.90
N ALA A 2 75.24 6.85 31.06
CA ALA A 2 74.33 7.87 31.65
C ALA A 2 74.28 9.23 30.90
N GLU A 3 73.24 10.08 30.99
CA GLU A 3 71.85 9.99 31.47
C GLU A 3 71.05 11.02 30.62
N LYS A 4 69.88 10.69 30.08
CA LYS A 4 68.53 10.82 30.70
C LYS A 4 68.08 12.27 30.93
N GLU A 5 67.19 12.70 30.03
CA GLU A 5 65.94 13.48 30.26
C GLU A 5 65.90 14.63 31.30
N LYS A 6 65.40 15.81 30.87
CA LYS A 6 64.24 16.53 31.44
C LYS A 6 64.36 18.06 31.35
N ARG A 7 63.40 18.71 30.66
CA ARG A 7 62.88 20.03 31.03
C ARG A 7 61.50 20.29 30.43
N ARG A 8 60.76 21.21 31.05
CA ARG A 8 59.29 21.37 31.04
C ARG A 8 58.95 22.85 30.86
N SER A 9 57.70 23.14 30.44
CA SER A 9 57.05 24.47 30.45
C SER A 9 57.50 25.42 29.31
N GLY A 10 56.62 26.25 28.73
CA GLY A 10 55.16 26.39 28.91
C GLY A 10 54.59 27.63 28.19
N ALA A 11 53.32 27.95 28.46
CA ALA A 11 52.59 29.21 28.15
C ALA A 11 52.15 29.53 26.70
N THR A 12 50.84 29.33 26.45
CA THR A 12 49.92 30.09 25.58
C THR A 12 49.26 31.25 26.38
N PRO A 13 48.33 32.08 25.84
CA PRO A 13 47.98 32.38 24.43
C PRO A 13 48.41 33.86 24.17
N PRO A 14 47.60 34.91 23.80
CA PRO A 14 46.24 35.06 23.23
C PRO A 14 46.26 35.34 21.69
N GLY A 15 45.07 35.54 21.07
CA GLY A 15 44.96 36.07 19.69
C GLY A 15 43.80 35.56 18.82
N MET A 16 42.62 35.27 19.39
CA MET A 16 41.41 34.97 18.59
C MET A 16 40.96 36.22 17.82
N PRO A 17 40.36 36.03 16.64
CA PRO A 17 39.03 36.60 16.40
C PRO A 17 37.97 35.50 16.43
N GLU A 18 36.75 35.91 16.76
CA GLU A 18 35.60 35.02 16.91
C GLU A 18 35.17 34.42 15.57
N GLY A 19 34.80 33.14 15.58
CA GLY A 19 34.43 32.39 14.38
C GLY A 19 33.62 31.15 14.72
N LYS A 20 32.55 31.31 15.50
CA LYS A 20 31.67 30.22 15.97
C LYS A 20 30.72 29.76 14.85
N ALA A 21 31.28 29.34 13.72
CA ALA A 21 30.56 29.04 12.47
C ALA A 21 31.07 27.77 11.73
N THR A 22 32.01 27.02 12.30
CA THR A 22 32.79 25.99 11.58
C THR A 22 32.36 24.54 11.75
N LYS A 23 31.17 24.29 12.34
CA LYS A 23 30.62 22.91 12.45
C LYS A 23 29.31 22.74 11.67
N SER A 24 28.45 23.75 11.68
CA SER A 24 27.22 23.76 10.89
C SER A 24 27.48 23.75 9.39
N ASP A 25 28.51 24.45 8.91
CA ASP A 25 28.85 24.43 7.48
C ASP A 25 29.47 23.09 7.06
N SER A 26 30.32 22.46 7.88
CA SER A 26 30.84 21.11 7.56
C SER A 26 29.73 20.05 7.53
N ASP A 27 28.80 20.11 8.49
CA ASP A 27 27.68 19.17 8.56
C ASP A 27 26.71 19.39 7.38
N ARG A 28 26.48 20.65 6.97
CA ARG A 28 25.65 21.02 5.82
C ARG A 28 26.29 20.65 4.48
N GLU A 29 27.59 20.86 4.32
CA GLU A 29 28.34 20.43 3.13
C GLU A 29 28.35 18.90 3.03
N PHE A 30 28.57 18.19 4.13
CA PHE A 30 28.50 16.72 4.18
C PHE A 30 27.12 16.20 3.77
N LEU A 31 26.03 16.74 4.33
CA LEU A 31 24.65 16.36 3.95
C LEU A 31 24.33 16.69 2.49
N SER A 32 24.92 17.76 1.95
CA SER A 32 24.76 18.16 0.55
C SER A 32 25.52 17.21 -0.40
N GLN A 33 26.77 16.84 -0.06
CA GLN A 33 27.58 15.87 -0.80
C GLN A 33 26.97 14.46 -0.74
N ALA A 34 26.36 14.09 0.39
CA ALA A 34 25.62 12.84 0.56
C ALA A 34 24.24 12.82 -0.17
N GLY A 35 23.88 13.87 -0.91
CA GLY A 35 22.65 13.91 -1.72
C GLY A 35 21.34 13.98 -0.93
N VAL A 36 21.40 14.25 0.39
CA VAL A 36 20.23 14.20 1.29
C VAL A 36 19.12 15.15 0.86
N GLY A 37 19.47 16.29 0.25
CA GLY A 37 18.50 17.26 -0.29
C GLY A 37 17.59 16.68 -1.39
N GLU A 38 18.15 15.90 -2.33
CA GLU A 38 17.36 15.27 -3.40
C GLU A 38 16.56 14.06 -2.89
N LEU A 39 17.13 13.27 -1.96
CA LEU A 39 16.39 12.22 -1.26
C LEU A 39 15.18 12.78 -0.51
N LEU A 40 15.36 13.86 0.26
CA LEU A 40 14.28 14.52 1.00
C LEU A 40 13.24 15.13 0.05
N ARG A 41 13.69 15.74 -1.05
CA ARG A 41 12.78 16.28 -2.08
C ARG A 41 11.96 15.19 -2.77
N GLY A 42 12.58 14.06 -3.10
CA GLY A 42 11.90 12.89 -3.67
C GLY A 42 10.89 12.29 -2.68
N ALA A 43 11.26 12.16 -1.41
CA ALA A 43 10.40 11.70 -0.33
C ALA A 43 9.18 12.62 -0.11
N ILE A 44 9.40 13.94 -0.05
CA ILE A 44 8.32 14.94 0.07
C ILE A 44 7.41 14.89 -1.17
N LEU A 45 7.97 14.80 -2.38
CA LEU A 45 7.18 14.67 -3.61
C LEU A 45 6.31 13.40 -3.56
N LYS A 46 6.88 12.26 -3.13
CA LYS A 46 6.12 11.01 -2.98
C LYS A 46 5.02 11.10 -1.92
N MET A 47 5.27 11.75 -0.80
CA MET A 47 4.25 12.01 0.23
C MET A 47 3.11 12.89 -0.31
N VAL A 48 3.42 13.92 -1.10
CA VAL A 48 2.42 14.82 -1.73
C VAL A 48 1.63 14.13 -2.85
N GLU A 49 2.28 13.28 -3.64
CA GLU A 49 1.63 12.42 -4.65
C GLU A 49 0.71 11.38 -4.00
N ALA A 50 1.17 10.75 -2.91
CA ALA A 50 0.44 9.70 -2.21
C ALA A 50 -0.81 10.22 -1.49
N ARG A 51 -0.69 11.37 -0.82
CA ARG A 51 -1.69 11.91 0.13
C ARG A 51 -2.15 10.85 1.14
N SER A 52 -1.20 10.14 1.75
CA SER A 52 -1.52 9.10 2.73
C SER A 52 -2.13 9.68 4.01
N ASP A 53 -3.07 8.94 4.60
CA ASP A 53 -3.65 9.25 5.92
C ASP A 53 -2.58 9.26 7.03
N ASP A 54 -1.53 8.44 6.87
CA ASP A 54 -0.29 8.50 7.65
C ASP A 54 0.90 8.86 6.74
N PRO A 55 1.36 10.12 6.75
CA PRO A 55 2.54 10.54 5.98
C PRO A 55 3.86 10.05 6.59
N ILE A 56 3.92 9.78 7.90
CA ILE A 56 5.18 9.42 8.58
C ILE A 56 5.46 7.92 8.43
N GLY A 57 4.46 7.06 8.62
CA GLY A 57 4.58 5.63 8.34
C GLY A 57 4.89 5.37 6.87
N PHE A 58 4.25 6.09 5.94
CA PHE A 58 4.56 6.02 4.51
C PHE A 58 6.03 6.36 4.21
N LEU A 59 6.59 7.40 4.84
CA LEU A 59 7.99 7.75 4.66
C LEU A 59 8.95 6.73 5.30
N ALA A 60 8.61 6.16 6.45
CA ALA A 60 9.38 5.08 7.05
C ALA A 60 9.46 3.86 6.13
N ASP A 61 8.32 3.40 5.60
CA ASP A 61 8.25 2.31 4.62
C ASP A 61 9.03 2.64 3.33
N HIS A 62 8.96 3.89 2.87
CA HIS A 62 9.70 4.37 1.70
C HIS A 62 11.22 4.27 1.90
N PHE A 63 11.75 4.74 3.03
CA PHE A 63 13.18 4.67 3.32
C PHE A 63 13.66 3.24 3.63
N CYS A 64 12.85 2.42 4.32
CA CYS A 64 13.12 1.00 4.49
C CYS A 64 13.25 0.29 3.13
N HIS A 65 12.33 0.57 2.20
CA HIS A 65 12.40 0.01 0.84
C HIS A 65 13.65 0.45 0.08
N LEU A 66 14.01 1.74 0.14
CA LEU A 66 15.22 2.25 -0.51
C LEU A 66 16.49 1.57 0.04
N ALA A 67 16.60 1.40 1.36
CA ALA A 67 17.72 0.71 2.00
C ALA A 67 17.83 -0.75 1.51
N SER A 68 16.71 -1.49 1.50
CA SER A 68 16.66 -2.87 1.01
C SER A 68 17.06 -3.00 -0.46
N VAL A 69 16.73 -2.01 -1.31
CA VAL A 69 17.15 -1.99 -2.72
C VAL A 69 18.65 -1.74 -2.83
N THR A 70 19.22 -0.81 -2.07
CA THR A 70 20.66 -0.52 -2.11
C THR A 70 21.53 -1.70 -1.68
N GLU A 71 21.13 -2.46 -0.65
CA GLU A 71 21.87 -3.65 -0.19
C GLU A 71 21.97 -4.75 -1.26
N THR A 72 20.97 -4.86 -2.15
CA THR A 72 21.02 -5.79 -3.30
C THR A 72 21.74 -5.24 -4.53
N GLY A 73 22.09 -3.95 -4.55
CA GLY A 73 22.61 -3.24 -5.73
C GLY A 73 24.10 -2.89 -5.70
N THR A 74 24.75 -2.86 -4.54
CA THR A 74 26.15 -2.43 -4.40
C THR A 74 27.14 -3.58 -4.20
N ALA A 75 27.17 -4.53 -5.13
CA ALA A 75 28.33 -5.39 -5.34
C ALA A 75 29.44 -4.58 -6.06
N GLY A 76 30.13 -3.72 -5.31
CA GLY A 76 31.28 -2.97 -5.82
C GLY A 76 32.43 -3.89 -6.24
N CYS A 77 33.16 -3.51 -7.28
CA CYS A 77 34.26 -4.30 -7.83
C CYS A 77 35.39 -4.53 -6.81
N SER A 78 35.44 -5.74 -6.25
CA SER A 78 36.64 -6.30 -5.63
C SER A 78 36.96 -7.63 -6.30
N ASP A 79 38.14 -7.68 -6.92
CA ASP A 79 38.71 -8.90 -7.49
C ASP A 79 39.10 -9.83 -6.33
N GLY A 80 38.42 -10.97 -6.19
CA GLY A 80 38.51 -11.80 -4.98
C GLY A 80 37.33 -12.73 -4.74
N ASP A 81 37.24 -13.77 -5.57
CA ASP A 81 36.65 -15.10 -5.31
C ASP A 81 35.62 -15.19 -4.14
N GLN A 82 34.39 -14.74 -4.39
CA GLN A 82 33.25 -14.98 -3.51
C GLN A 82 32.16 -15.75 -4.25
N LEU A 83 31.78 -16.91 -3.72
CA LEU A 83 30.67 -17.74 -4.18
C LEU A 83 29.30 -17.08 -3.88
N ASN A 84 28.99 -15.99 -4.56
CA ASN A 84 27.60 -15.60 -4.77
C ASN A 84 26.99 -16.53 -5.82
N GLY A 85 26.45 -17.67 -5.36
CA GLY A 85 25.58 -18.50 -6.17
C GLY A 85 24.40 -17.68 -6.69
N PRO A 86 23.85 -18.00 -7.89
CA PRO A 86 22.72 -17.27 -8.43
C PRO A 86 21.56 -17.29 -7.43
N MET A 87 20.95 -16.13 -7.16
CA MET A 87 19.74 -16.07 -6.34
C MET A 87 18.72 -17.07 -6.87
N SER A 88 18.15 -17.90 -6.00
CA SER A 88 17.09 -18.82 -6.37
C SER A 88 15.97 -18.06 -7.07
N ALA A 89 15.43 -18.60 -8.17
CA ALA A 89 14.41 -17.92 -8.96
C ALA A 89 13.20 -17.46 -8.13
N GLY A 90 12.82 -18.23 -7.09
CA GLY A 90 11.76 -17.85 -6.15
C GLY A 90 12.07 -16.63 -5.27
N ALA A 91 13.35 -16.38 -4.94
CA ALA A 91 13.75 -15.19 -4.19
C ALA A 91 13.72 -13.93 -5.07
N GLN A 92 14.09 -14.05 -6.34
CA GLN A 92 13.93 -12.97 -7.32
C GLN A 92 12.44 -12.70 -7.61
N GLU A 93 11.61 -13.73 -7.72
CA GLU A 93 10.15 -13.63 -7.87
C GLU A 93 9.52 -12.86 -6.69
N GLN A 94 9.88 -13.20 -5.45
CA GLN A 94 9.41 -12.49 -4.27
C GLN A 94 9.93 -11.03 -4.18
N GLN A 95 11.15 -10.74 -4.63
CA GLN A 95 11.68 -9.37 -4.68
C GLN A 95 10.89 -8.50 -5.67
N HIS A 96 10.59 -9.01 -6.86
CA HIS A 96 9.78 -8.29 -7.85
C HIS A 96 8.35 -8.06 -7.35
N LEU A 97 7.74 -9.04 -6.68
CA LEU A 97 6.43 -8.88 -6.03
C LEU A 97 6.45 -7.79 -4.96
N ASN A 98 7.43 -7.80 -4.06
CA ASN A 98 7.55 -6.78 -3.00
C ASN A 98 7.70 -5.37 -3.60
N ARG A 99 8.46 -5.22 -4.69
CA ARG A 99 8.61 -3.94 -5.42
C ARG A 99 7.32 -3.53 -6.13
N ALA A 100 6.62 -4.47 -6.76
CA ALA A 100 5.33 -4.21 -7.41
C ALA A 100 4.27 -3.73 -6.39
N LEU A 101 4.13 -4.43 -5.26
CA LEU A 101 3.24 -4.02 -4.16
C LEU A 101 3.59 -2.64 -3.61
N TRP A 102 4.87 -2.34 -3.40
CA TRP A 102 5.32 -1.01 -2.99
C TRP A 102 4.88 0.08 -3.97
N HIS A 103 5.08 -0.12 -5.29
CA HIS A 103 4.59 0.81 -6.31
C HIS A 103 3.08 1.03 -6.22
N LEU A 104 2.28 -0.04 -6.04
CA LEU A 104 0.83 0.07 -5.92
C LEU A 104 0.38 0.89 -4.70
N ARG A 105 1.16 0.89 -3.60
CA ARG A 105 0.89 1.70 -2.40
C ARG A 105 1.35 3.17 -2.50
N LEU A 106 2.14 3.56 -3.51
CA LEU A 106 2.64 4.94 -3.67
C LEU A 106 1.56 6.00 -3.98
N ALA A 107 0.35 5.60 -4.34
CA ALA A 107 -0.74 6.55 -4.59
C ALA A 107 -2.09 5.93 -4.22
N HIS A 108 -2.95 6.70 -3.56
CA HIS A 108 -4.34 6.30 -3.35
C HIS A 108 -5.04 6.10 -4.71
N HIS A 109 -5.89 5.07 -4.81
CA HIS A 109 -6.48 4.61 -6.07
C HIS A 109 -7.36 5.67 -6.78
N SER A 110 -7.83 6.70 -6.06
CA SER A 110 -8.56 7.84 -6.63
C SER A 110 -7.68 8.77 -7.49
N GLN A 111 -6.36 8.76 -7.30
CA GLN A 111 -5.40 9.56 -8.06
C GLN A 111 -5.14 8.93 -9.44
N ARG A 112 -6.14 8.98 -10.32
CA ARG A 112 -6.22 8.18 -11.56
C ARG A 112 -4.94 8.17 -12.40
N SER A 113 -4.22 9.28 -12.52
CA SER A 113 -2.95 9.35 -13.27
C SER A 113 -1.80 8.66 -12.53
N ALA A 114 -1.49 9.08 -11.30
CA ALA A 114 -0.41 8.52 -10.49
C ALA A 114 -0.61 7.02 -10.23
N PHE A 115 -1.81 6.62 -9.83
CA PHE A 115 -2.15 5.22 -9.60
C PHE A 115 -2.06 4.39 -10.88
N SER A 116 -2.56 4.86 -12.03
CA SER A 116 -2.46 4.09 -13.28
C SER A 116 -1.02 3.93 -13.77
N ASN A 117 -0.15 4.90 -13.52
CA ASN A 117 1.29 4.79 -13.78
C ASN A 117 1.94 3.75 -12.85
N ASN A 118 1.64 3.80 -11.54
CA ASN A 118 2.11 2.82 -10.57
C ASN A 118 1.67 1.39 -10.91
N VAL A 119 0.41 1.21 -11.34
CA VAL A 119 -0.13 -0.08 -11.79
C VAL A 119 0.59 -0.58 -13.05
N ARG A 120 1.00 0.31 -13.97
CA ARG A 120 1.82 -0.08 -15.13
C ARG A 120 3.21 -0.58 -14.68
N VAL A 121 3.91 0.17 -13.84
CA VAL A 121 5.22 -0.25 -13.32
C VAL A 121 5.15 -1.57 -12.55
N ALA A 122 4.11 -1.77 -11.73
CA ALA A 122 3.87 -3.02 -11.01
C ALA A 122 3.63 -4.20 -11.96
N TYR A 123 2.86 -4.02 -13.03
CA TYR A 123 2.65 -5.03 -14.07
C TYR A 123 3.96 -5.39 -14.78
N ASP A 124 4.72 -4.39 -15.20
CA ASP A 124 5.97 -4.58 -15.95
C ASP A 124 7.00 -5.33 -15.08
N LEU A 125 7.12 -4.99 -13.79
CA LEU A 125 7.96 -5.72 -12.81
C LEU A 125 7.57 -7.20 -12.68
N LEU A 126 6.28 -7.51 -12.62
CA LEU A 126 5.79 -8.89 -12.46
C LEU A 126 5.83 -9.72 -13.76
N ASN A 127 5.78 -9.07 -14.92
CA ASN A 127 5.89 -9.72 -16.24
C ASN A 127 7.34 -10.17 -16.55
N LEU A 128 8.33 -9.52 -15.94
CA LEU A 128 9.76 -9.87 -16.08
C LEU A 128 10.16 -11.17 -15.37
N THR A 129 9.30 -11.71 -14.51
CA THR A 129 9.60 -12.87 -13.66
C THR A 129 9.49 -14.23 -14.38
N GLY A 130 8.97 -14.27 -15.60
CA GLY A 130 8.83 -15.50 -16.37
C GLY A 130 10.18 -16.11 -16.81
N PRO A 131 10.29 -17.45 -16.89
CA PRO A 131 11.52 -18.11 -17.33
C PRO A 131 11.85 -17.76 -18.79
N CYS A 132 12.83 -16.88 -18.96
CA CYS A 132 13.63 -16.62 -20.16
C CYS A 132 12.89 -16.78 -21.51
N ARG A 133 12.27 -15.69 -22.02
CA ARG A 133 11.71 -15.63 -23.39
C ARG A 133 12.82 -15.74 -24.45
N ARG A 134 13.34 -16.96 -24.68
CA ARG A 134 14.28 -17.30 -25.77
C ARG A 134 13.54 -17.78 -27.02
N SER A 135 12.66 -16.95 -27.55
CA SER A 135 12.20 -17.04 -28.95
C SER A 135 11.62 -15.70 -29.35
N ALA A 136 12.00 -15.20 -30.52
CA ALA A 136 11.65 -13.85 -31.00
C ALA A 136 10.28 -13.77 -31.70
N GLU A 137 9.45 -14.82 -31.56
CA GLU A 137 8.18 -15.00 -32.28
C GLU A 137 7.14 -15.58 -31.31
N VAL A 138 5.86 -15.16 -31.43
CA VAL A 138 4.67 -15.59 -30.62
C VAL A 138 4.56 -14.84 -29.25
N PRO A 139 3.36 -14.38 -28.79
CA PRO A 139 3.08 -12.95 -28.63
C PRO A 139 3.05 -12.46 -27.17
N GLU A 140 2.60 -11.20 -26.99
CA GLU A 140 2.31 -10.45 -25.76
C GLU A 140 2.10 -11.25 -24.46
N GLY A 141 3.18 -11.79 -23.87
CA GLY A 141 3.10 -12.44 -22.56
C GLY A 141 2.79 -11.45 -21.43
N GLY A 142 2.01 -11.91 -20.45
CA GLY A 142 1.59 -11.15 -19.27
C GLY A 142 2.00 -11.78 -17.94
N VAL A 143 1.47 -11.23 -16.84
CA VAL A 143 1.81 -11.65 -15.47
C VAL A 143 1.28 -13.06 -15.20
N ARG A 144 2.10 -13.93 -14.61
CA ARG A 144 1.69 -15.30 -14.24
C ARG A 144 0.51 -15.25 -13.26
N GLY A 145 -0.56 -16.00 -13.52
CA GLY A 145 -1.80 -15.94 -12.73
C GLY A 145 -1.64 -16.23 -11.23
N GLY A 146 -0.64 -17.05 -10.86
CA GLY A 146 -0.26 -17.25 -9.45
C GLY A 146 0.28 -15.97 -8.80
N LEU A 147 1.15 -15.23 -9.48
CA LEU A 147 1.68 -13.94 -9.01
C LEU A 147 0.61 -12.85 -8.97
N TYR A 148 -0.30 -12.84 -9.94
CA TYR A 148 -1.47 -11.96 -9.92
C TYR A 148 -2.37 -12.26 -8.71
N THR A 149 -2.72 -13.53 -8.49
CA THR A 149 -3.53 -13.96 -7.34
C THR A 149 -2.86 -13.60 -6.01
N GLN A 150 -1.54 -13.82 -5.90
CA GLN A 150 -0.75 -13.42 -4.71
C GLN A 150 -0.73 -11.90 -4.52
N THR A 151 -0.60 -11.12 -5.59
CA THR A 151 -0.67 -9.64 -5.55
C THR A 151 -2.02 -9.18 -5.00
N LEU A 152 -3.12 -9.75 -5.48
CA LEU A 152 -4.47 -9.39 -4.99
C LEU A 152 -4.69 -9.80 -3.52
N GLN A 153 -4.14 -10.93 -3.08
CA GLN A 153 -4.16 -11.35 -1.68
C GLN A 153 -3.42 -10.36 -0.77
N CYS A 154 -2.21 -9.95 -1.16
CA CYS A 154 -1.43 -8.95 -0.45
C CYS A 154 -2.18 -7.61 -0.34
N LEU A 155 -2.74 -7.09 -1.45
CA LEU A 155 -3.51 -5.83 -1.45
C LEU A 155 -4.74 -5.85 -0.51
N CYS A 156 -5.43 -6.99 -0.41
CA CYS A 156 -6.53 -7.17 0.53
C CYS A 156 -6.02 -7.19 1.99
N SER A 157 -5.01 -8.02 2.27
CA SER A 157 -4.47 -8.21 3.62
C SER A 157 -3.83 -6.94 4.18
N GLU A 158 -3.02 -6.24 3.37
CA GLU A 158 -2.37 -4.97 3.71
C GLU A 158 -3.38 -3.82 3.78
N GLY A 159 -4.49 -3.94 3.05
CA GLY A 159 -5.65 -3.08 3.19
C GLY A 159 -6.39 -3.21 4.53
N GLY A 160 -6.06 -4.22 5.34
CA GLY A 160 -6.74 -4.51 6.60
C GLY A 160 -8.02 -5.36 6.43
N VAL A 161 -8.20 -6.01 5.28
CA VAL A 161 -9.34 -6.90 5.03
C VAL A 161 -9.00 -8.32 5.49
N PRO A 162 -9.81 -8.93 6.38
CA PRO A 162 -9.63 -10.32 6.77
C PRO A 162 -9.74 -11.28 5.59
N ALA A 163 -8.92 -12.34 5.58
CA ALA A 163 -8.88 -13.31 4.49
C ALA A 163 -10.24 -13.98 4.20
N SER A 164 -11.08 -14.17 5.23
CA SER A 164 -12.46 -14.67 5.08
C SER A 164 -13.34 -13.76 4.23
N THR A 165 -13.12 -12.45 4.36
CA THR A 165 -13.93 -11.37 3.80
C THR A 165 -13.49 -11.05 2.37
N SER A 166 -12.19 -11.15 2.07
CA SER A 166 -11.66 -11.03 0.70
C SER A 166 -11.81 -12.31 -0.13
N ALA A 167 -11.95 -13.49 0.47
CA ALA A 167 -12.02 -14.76 -0.26
C ALA A 167 -13.13 -14.85 -1.33
N PRO A 168 -14.36 -14.30 -1.16
CA PRO A 168 -15.36 -14.31 -2.22
C PRO A 168 -15.00 -13.36 -3.39
N LEU A 169 -14.33 -12.24 -3.11
CA LEU A 169 -13.83 -11.33 -4.14
C LEU A 169 -12.70 -11.98 -4.95
N LEU A 170 -11.71 -12.53 -4.26
CA LEU A 170 -10.55 -13.17 -4.88
C LEU A 170 -10.96 -14.36 -5.76
N ARG A 171 -12.00 -15.11 -5.38
CA ARG A 171 -12.59 -16.16 -6.22
C ARG A 171 -13.26 -15.64 -7.50
N ARG A 172 -13.82 -14.42 -7.51
CA ARG A 172 -14.36 -13.78 -8.73
C ARG A 172 -13.28 -13.20 -9.64
N LEU A 173 -12.12 -12.87 -9.08
CA LEU A 173 -10.98 -12.28 -9.79
C LEU A 173 -9.87 -13.30 -10.10
N HIS A 174 -10.09 -14.60 -9.86
CA HIS A 174 -9.06 -15.63 -9.96
C HIS A 174 -8.67 -15.95 -11.41
N CYS A 175 -7.36 -16.01 -11.67
CA CYS A 175 -6.76 -16.56 -12.87
C CYS A 175 -5.95 -17.82 -12.51
N GLN A 176 -5.85 -18.79 -13.41
CA GLN A 176 -5.11 -20.03 -13.17
C GLN A 176 -3.61 -19.77 -12.97
N ASP A 177 -2.93 -20.58 -12.14
CA ASP A 177 -1.52 -20.36 -11.76
C ASP A 177 -0.51 -20.26 -12.92
N HIS A 178 -0.88 -20.78 -14.09
CA HIS A 178 -0.10 -20.82 -15.33
C HIS A 178 -0.64 -19.87 -16.42
N GLU A 179 -1.75 -19.19 -16.16
CA GLU A 179 -2.38 -18.22 -17.07
C GLU A 179 -1.50 -16.98 -17.24
N ALA A 180 -1.47 -16.42 -18.44
CA ALA A 180 -0.80 -15.15 -18.72
C ALA A 180 -1.80 -14.01 -18.62
N VAL A 181 -1.83 -13.33 -17.47
CA VAL A 181 -2.79 -12.27 -17.16
C VAL A 181 -2.41 -10.99 -17.92
N PRO A 182 -3.28 -10.47 -18.80
CA PRO A 182 -3.01 -9.24 -19.56
C PRO A 182 -3.14 -7.98 -18.67
N TYR A 183 -2.62 -6.85 -19.16
CA TYR A 183 -2.50 -5.61 -18.37
C TYR A 183 -3.85 -5.05 -17.90
N ASP A 184 -4.89 -5.15 -18.73
CA ASP A 184 -6.24 -4.66 -18.44
C ASP A 184 -6.91 -5.50 -17.34
N VAL A 185 -6.77 -6.82 -17.38
CA VAL A 185 -7.22 -7.75 -16.33
C VAL A 185 -6.47 -7.52 -15.02
N PHE A 186 -5.13 -7.43 -15.08
CA PHE A 186 -4.31 -7.10 -13.91
C PHE A 186 -4.73 -5.78 -13.27
N ARG A 187 -4.86 -4.72 -14.09
CA ARG A 187 -5.31 -3.40 -13.66
C ARG A 187 -6.72 -3.41 -13.09
N HIS A 188 -7.62 -4.22 -13.65
CA HIS A 188 -8.98 -4.38 -13.13
C HIS A 188 -8.97 -5.02 -11.74
N GLY A 189 -8.24 -6.12 -11.56
CA GLY A 189 -8.13 -6.80 -10.27
C GLY A 189 -7.49 -5.92 -9.20
N VAL A 190 -6.34 -5.32 -9.50
CA VAL A 190 -5.61 -4.43 -8.57
C VAL A 190 -6.46 -3.23 -8.13
N LEU A 191 -7.12 -2.56 -9.08
CA LEU A 191 -8.03 -1.48 -8.75
C LEU A 191 -9.20 -1.97 -7.88
N THR A 192 -9.83 -3.09 -8.24
CA THR A 192 -10.98 -3.63 -7.51
C THR A 192 -10.60 -4.02 -6.07
N CYS A 193 -9.42 -4.61 -5.85
CA CYS A 193 -8.92 -4.94 -4.52
C CYS A 193 -8.61 -3.69 -3.68
N ALA A 194 -7.90 -2.69 -4.23
CA ALA A 194 -7.62 -1.45 -3.50
C ALA A 194 -8.91 -0.74 -3.04
N VAL A 195 -9.88 -0.66 -3.97
CA VAL A 195 -11.19 -0.06 -3.75
C VAL A 195 -12.03 -0.82 -2.72
N PHE A 196 -12.00 -2.15 -2.79
CA PHE A 196 -12.67 -3.02 -1.83
C PHE A 196 -12.09 -2.87 -0.43
N SER A 197 -10.76 -2.80 -0.30
CA SER A 197 -10.08 -2.58 0.99
C SER A 197 -10.52 -1.28 1.66
N ASP A 198 -10.56 -0.17 0.94
CA ASP A 198 -10.98 1.12 1.50
C ASP A 198 -12.49 1.15 1.81
N TYR A 199 -13.33 0.47 1.00
CA TYR A 199 -14.75 0.27 1.30
C TYR A 199 -14.99 -0.56 2.57
N ILE A 200 -14.28 -1.68 2.75
CA ILE A 200 -14.38 -2.51 3.96
C ILE A 200 -13.88 -1.74 5.18
N ARG A 201 -12.77 -1.01 5.08
CA ARG A 201 -12.29 -0.15 6.16
C ARG A 201 -13.31 0.92 6.56
N GLN A 202 -14.02 1.49 5.59
CA GLN A 202 -15.11 2.42 5.88
C GLN A 202 -16.33 1.73 6.53
N ALA A 203 -16.66 0.50 6.12
CA ALA A 203 -17.70 -0.29 6.77
C ALA A 203 -17.32 -0.64 8.23
N GLN A 204 -16.09 -1.08 8.48
CA GLN A 204 -15.56 -1.34 9.83
C GLN A 204 -15.65 -0.08 10.73
N ARG A 205 -15.25 1.09 10.21
CA ARG A 205 -15.41 2.38 10.90
C ARG A 205 -16.88 2.68 11.22
N LEU A 206 -17.79 2.52 10.25
CA LEU A 206 -19.23 2.74 10.46
C LEU A 206 -19.83 1.77 11.49
N TYR A 207 -19.36 0.52 11.55
CA TYR A 207 -19.77 -0.42 12.60
C TYR A 207 -19.30 0.04 13.98
N ALA A 208 -18.05 0.51 14.11
CA ALA A 208 -17.51 0.99 15.37
C ALA A 208 -18.30 2.21 15.92
N GLU A 209 -18.80 3.09 15.06
CA GLU A 209 -19.65 4.24 15.46
C GLU A 209 -21.05 3.83 15.95
N VAL A 210 -21.59 2.67 15.54
CA VAL A 210 -22.91 2.17 16.00
C VAL A 210 -22.81 1.09 17.10
N CYS A 211 -21.60 0.71 17.49
CA CYS A 211 -21.32 -0.31 18.50
C CYS A 211 -20.84 0.39 19.79
N CYS A 212 -21.64 0.34 20.86
CA CYS A 212 -21.21 0.81 22.17
C CYS A 212 -20.25 -0.22 22.80
N PRO A 213 -19.01 0.13 23.17
CA PRO A 213 -18.06 -0.82 23.74
C PRO A 213 -18.56 -1.50 25.02
N ASP A 214 -19.37 -0.79 25.80
CA ASP A 214 -19.90 -1.24 27.10
C ASP A 214 -21.22 -2.04 26.98
N GLU A 215 -21.91 -1.99 25.83
CA GLU A 215 -23.24 -2.63 25.65
C GLU A 215 -23.19 -3.91 24.80
N GLY A 216 -22.05 -4.20 24.16
CA GLY A 216 -21.85 -5.40 23.35
C GLY A 216 -22.04 -5.15 21.84
N PRO A 217 -22.39 -6.20 21.05
CA PRO A 217 -22.55 -6.08 19.60
C PRO A 217 -23.65 -5.09 19.20
N ALA A 218 -23.49 -4.44 18.04
CA ALA A 218 -24.45 -3.43 17.61
C ALA A 218 -25.82 -4.03 17.25
N SER A 219 -26.89 -3.28 17.55
CA SER A 219 -28.26 -3.71 17.24
C SER A 219 -28.43 -4.01 15.74
N ARG A 220 -29.01 -5.18 15.41
CA ARG A 220 -29.23 -5.61 14.02
C ARG A 220 -30.04 -4.59 13.22
N ALA A 221 -30.98 -3.88 13.86
CA ALA A 221 -31.78 -2.85 13.20
C ALA A 221 -30.92 -1.67 12.71
N LEU A 222 -29.96 -1.21 13.53
CA LEU A 222 -29.01 -0.14 13.18
C LEU A 222 -28.06 -0.61 12.07
N CYS A 223 -27.47 -1.78 12.24
CA CYS A 223 -26.58 -2.40 11.25
C CYS A 223 -27.25 -2.53 9.87
N LEU A 224 -28.50 -3.01 9.81
CA LEU A 224 -29.26 -3.12 8.56
C LEU A 224 -29.57 -1.76 7.92
N ALA A 225 -29.75 -0.69 8.71
CA ALA A 225 -29.94 0.66 8.18
C ALA A 225 -28.65 1.26 7.60
N VAL A 226 -27.50 1.01 8.24
CA VAL A 226 -26.18 1.38 7.71
C VAL A 226 -25.90 0.59 6.41
N LEU A 227 -26.12 -0.72 6.40
CA LEU A 227 -25.98 -1.57 5.21
C LEU A 227 -26.93 -1.15 4.07
N GLY A 228 -28.16 -0.75 4.38
CA GLY A 228 -29.10 -0.18 3.40
C GLY A 228 -28.57 1.11 2.79
N THR A 229 -28.00 2.00 3.61
CA THR A 229 -27.39 3.25 3.14
C THR A 229 -26.14 3.00 2.27
N LEU A 230 -25.30 2.02 2.63
CA LEU A 230 -24.17 1.56 1.82
C LEU A 230 -24.64 1.00 0.47
N LYS A 231 -25.72 0.20 0.47
CA LYS A 231 -26.33 -0.34 -0.77
C LYS A 231 -26.86 0.75 -1.69
N GLU A 232 -27.59 1.75 -1.17
CA GLU A 232 -28.07 2.90 -1.96
C GLU A 232 -26.90 3.70 -2.57
N ALA A 233 -25.82 3.88 -1.82
CA ALA A 233 -24.61 4.52 -2.33
C ALA A 233 -24.03 3.71 -3.51
N LEU A 234 -23.90 2.40 -3.37
CA LEU A 234 -23.43 1.51 -4.47
C LEU A 234 -24.41 1.44 -5.66
N GLU A 235 -25.68 1.84 -5.50
CA GLU A 235 -26.71 1.84 -6.56
C GLU A 235 -26.85 3.19 -7.30
N THR A 236 -26.53 4.30 -6.64
CA THR A 236 -26.63 5.65 -7.23
C THR A 236 -25.51 5.98 -8.22
N SER A 237 -24.46 5.16 -8.29
CA SER A 237 -23.40 5.26 -9.30
C SER A 237 -23.81 4.59 -10.62
N GLN A 238 -24.39 5.36 -11.55
CA GLN A 238 -24.65 4.87 -12.90
C GLN A 238 -23.33 4.72 -13.70
N GLY A 239 -22.82 3.49 -13.78
CA GLY A 239 -21.72 3.13 -14.66
C GLY A 239 -21.13 1.75 -14.36
N CYS A 240 -20.60 1.11 -15.39
CA CYS A 240 -20.07 -0.26 -15.34
C CYS A 240 -18.56 -0.34 -14.97
N ASP A 241 -18.00 0.79 -14.50
CA ASP A 241 -16.58 0.96 -14.19
C ASP A 241 -16.38 0.92 -12.67
N ALA A 242 -15.44 0.09 -12.20
CA ALA A 242 -15.01 0.04 -10.79
C ALA A 242 -14.71 1.44 -10.20
N ILE A 243 -14.25 2.37 -11.05
CA ILE A 243 -13.92 3.76 -10.71
C ILE A 243 -15.15 4.59 -10.28
N ARG A 244 -16.37 4.29 -10.78
CA ARG A 244 -17.57 5.10 -10.49
C ARG A 244 -18.33 4.65 -9.24
N TYR A 245 -18.24 3.38 -8.85
CA TYR A 245 -18.84 2.87 -7.62
C TYR A 245 -18.25 3.54 -6.35
N LEU A 246 -17.00 3.98 -6.43
CA LEU A 246 -16.26 4.74 -5.41
C LEU A 246 -16.79 6.14 -5.11
N GLU A 247 -17.13 6.90 -6.15
CA GLU A 247 -17.52 8.31 -6.01
C GLU A 247 -18.89 8.45 -5.32
N ALA A 248 -19.61 7.34 -5.12
CA ALA A 248 -20.88 7.26 -4.43
C ALA A 248 -20.76 6.76 -2.98
N SER A 249 -19.86 5.81 -2.66
CA SER A 249 -19.57 5.44 -1.26
C SER A 249 -18.90 6.58 -0.49
N ALA A 250 -18.06 7.38 -1.15
CA ALA A 250 -17.56 8.65 -0.63
C ALA A 250 -18.64 9.74 -0.47
N LYS A 251 -19.87 9.48 -0.94
CA LYS A 251 -21.05 10.36 -0.83
C LYS A 251 -22.20 9.72 -0.05
N ILE A 252 -21.89 8.84 0.91
CA ILE A 252 -22.82 8.57 2.03
C ILE A 252 -23.06 9.91 2.73
N SER A 253 -24.17 10.56 2.41
CA SER A 253 -24.54 11.82 3.04
C SER A 253 -24.71 11.59 4.54
N PRO A 254 -23.99 12.30 5.42
CA PRO A 254 -24.15 12.14 6.87
C PRO A 254 -25.60 12.34 7.32
N TYR A 255 -26.35 13.18 6.61
CA TYR A 255 -27.78 13.40 6.82
C TYR A 255 -28.63 12.15 6.50
N LYS A 256 -28.40 11.50 5.36
CA LYS A 256 -29.10 10.24 5.00
C LYS A 256 -28.81 9.13 6.01
N LEU A 257 -27.54 8.99 6.40
CA LEU A 257 -27.10 7.99 7.37
C LEU A 257 -27.77 8.23 8.74
N ALA A 258 -27.74 9.48 9.24
CA ALA A 258 -28.40 9.86 10.48
C ALA A 258 -29.91 9.63 10.44
N GLN A 259 -30.57 9.92 9.32
CA GLN A 259 -32.01 9.66 9.13
C GLN A 259 -32.34 8.15 9.16
N ALA A 260 -31.52 7.32 8.50
CA ALA A 260 -31.69 5.87 8.49
C ALA A 260 -31.49 5.26 9.89
N ILE A 261 -30.46 5.71 10.62
CA ILE A 261 -30.17 5.31 12.00
C ILE A 261 -31.31 5.71 12.95
N ALA A 262 -31.78 6.96 12.88
CA ALA A 262 -32.90 7.44 13.69
C ALA A 262 -34.20 6.65 13.43
N GLY A 263 -34.47 6.29 12.17
CA GLY A 263 -35.59 5.41 11.82
C GLY A 263 -35.43 3.99 12.40
N ALA A 264 -34.21 3.44 12.41
CA ALA A 264 -33.94 2.11 12.94
C ALA A 264 -34.08 2.00 14.47
N GLN A 265 -33.74 3.06 15.23
CA GLN A 265 -33.95 3.11 16.69
C GLN A 265 -35.43 2.96 17.10
N THR A 266 -36.37 3.27 16.19
CA THR A 266 -37.82 3.10 16.43
C THR A 266 -38.36 1.70 16.16
N ARG A 267 -37.57 0.82 15.52
CA ARG A 267 -37.90 -0.60 15.35
C ARG A 267 -37.35 -1.39 16.54
N GLY A 268 -38.21 -2.15 17.19
CA GLY A 268 -37.89 -2.95 18.39
C GLY A 268 -36.79 -4.00 18.18
N PRO A 269 -36.38 -4.70 19.26
CA PRO A 269 -35.13 -5.46 19.31
C PRO A 269 -35.12 -6.62 18.31
N GLY A 270 -34.46 -6.41 17.17
CA GLY A 270 -34.23 -7.43 16.13
C GLY A 270 -33.07 -8.38 16.41
N GLY A 271 -32.66 -8.50 17.68
CA GLY A 271 -31.38 -9.06 18.08
C GLY A 271 -30.19 -8.19 17.63
N ASP A 272 -29.00 -8.75 17.76
CA ASP A 272 -27.75 -8.05 17.51
C ASP A 272 -27.07 -8.58 16.24
N MET A 273 -26.06 -7.87 15.76
CA MET A 273 -25.20 -8.25 14.64
C MET A 273 -23.75 -7.96 15.05
N ASP A 274 -22.89 -8.97 15.00
CA ASP A 274 -21.48 -8.78 15.33
C ASP A 274 -20.69 -8.12 14.18
N ALA A 275 -19.48 -7.62 14.49
CA ALA A 275 -18.62 -6.91 13.55
C ALA A 275 -18.29 -7.75 12.30
N LYS A 276 -18.14 -9.08 12.46
CA LYS A 276 -17.80 -9.99 11.37
C LYS A 276 -19.02 -10.30 10.50
N GLU A 277 -20.20 -10.46 11.08
CA GLU A 277 -21.44 -10.59 10.32
C GLU A 277 -21.70 -9.32 9.49
N PHE A 278 -21.56 -8.14 10.11
CA PHE A 278 -21.70 -6.86 9.44
C PHE A 278 -20.69 -6.68 8.30
N GLU A 279 -19.41 -6.99 8.54
CA GLU A 279 -18.35 -6.87 7.54
C GLU A 279 -18.59 -7.80 6.33
N ASN A 280 -18.98 -9.05 6.57
CA ASN A 280 -19.33 -9.99 5.49
C ASN A 280 -20.57 -9.53 4.71
N ALA A 281 -21.60 -9.01 5.39
CA ALA A 281 -22.77 -8.45 4.73
C ALA A 281 -22.41 -7.22 3.87
N ALA A 282 -21.54 -6.33 4.36
CA ALA A 282 -21.01 -5.21 3.60
C ALA A 282 -20.21 -5.69 2.38
N ALA A 283 -19.36 -6.71 2.55
CA ALA A 283 -18.57 -7.30 1.47
C ALA A 283 -19.44 -7.87 0.34
N GLU A 284 -20.49 -8.63 0.66
CA GLU A 284 -21.40 -9.20 -0.34
C GLU A 284 -22.12 -8.13 -1.17
N LEU A 285 -22.50 -6.98 -0.57
CA LEU A 285 -23.07 -5.85 -1.31
C LEU A 285 -22.13 -5.32 -2.40
N PHE A 286 -20.82 -5.23 -2.10
CA PHE A 286 -19.80 -4.81 -3.05
C PHE A 286 -19.52 -5.90 -4.10
N ILE A 287 -19.27 -7.13 -3.65
CA ILE A 287 -18.83 -8.25 -4.49
C ILE A 287 -19.91 -8.64 -5.51
N THR A 288 -21.20 -8.48 -5.16
CA THR A 288 -22.31 -8.66 -6.10
C THR A 288 -22.21 -7.77 -7.34
N ARG A 289 -21.58 -6.59 -7.25
CA ARG A 289 -21.38 -5.63 -8.35
C ARG A 289 -20.10 -5.85 -9.15
N VAL A 290 -19.16 -6.64 -8.64
CA VAL A 290 -17.89 -6.94 -9.33
C VAL A 290 -18.16 -7.87 -10.51
N LYS A 291 -17.77 -7.43 -11.71
CA LYS A 291 -17.80 -8.24 -12.93
C LYS A 291 -16.92 -9.47 -12.75
N VAL A 292 -17.42 -10.62 -13.17
CA VAL A 292 -16.60 -11.83 -13.29
C VAL A 292 -15.67 -11.63 -14.48
N LEU A 293 -14.39 -11.95 -14.31
CA LEU A 293 -13.44 -12.07 -15.41
C LEU A 293 -13.75 -13.37 -16.16
N SER A 294 -13.94 -13.30 -17.48
CA SER A 294 -14.33 -14.41 -18.35
C SER A 294 -13.64 -14.30 -19.69
#